data_AF-A0A7X0DZB3-F1
#
_entry.id   AF-A0A7X0DZB3-F1
#
_cell.length_a   1.000
_cell.length_b   1.000
_cell.length_c   1.000
_cell.angle_alpha   90.00
_cell.angle_beta   90.00
_cell.angle_gamma   90.00
#
_symmetry.space_group_name_H-M   'P 1'
#
loop_
_entity.id
_entity.type
_entity.pdbx_description
1 polymer ?
#
loop_
_entity_poly.entity_id
_entity_poly.type
_entity_poly.pdbx_seq_one_letter_code
_entity_poly.pdbx_strand_id
1 'polypeptide(L)'
;MENKEAYPANDAAQDVKDSSRRNFIKQSTLLTAVALTPGTAIKAAADHIDEQIAAVFEKMPLKMQVNGKTQNLSVEPRATLLDILREQLDLTGTKKGCDHGQCGACTVHVDGHRINSCLTLGVMMNGRKITTIEGLANGNQLHPMQEAFIKHDGFQCGYCTPGQIMSAVACIREGHANSEHEIREYMSGNICRCGAYPNIVNAIQEVKDGGMAV
;
A
#
# COMPACT_ATOMS: atom_id res chain seq x y z
N MET A 1 -36.55 72.26 -52.93
CA MET A 1 -36.24 71.03 -52.17
C MET A 1 -36.09 69.93 -53.22
N GLU A 2 -34.93 69.89 -53.87
CA GLU A 2 -33.83 68.95 -53.55
C GLU A 2 -34.25 67.53 -53.95
N ASN A 3 -34.02 67.05 -55.18
CA ASN A 3 -32.76 66.82 -55.90
C ASN A 3 -31.91 65.71 -55.26
N LYS A 4 -31.85 64.53 -55.91
CA LYS A 4 -30.65 63.72 -56.24
C LYS A 4 -30.89 62.21 -56.29
N GLU A 5 -30.82 61.70 -57.53
CA GLU A 5 -30.02 60.56 -58.01
C GLU A 5 -29.58 59.50 -56.99
N ALA A 6 -30.06 58.27 -57.17
CA ALA A 6 -29.44 57.06 -56.62
C ALA A 6 -28.64 56.36 -57.74
N TYR A 7 -27.31 56.39 -57.62
CA TYR A 7 -26.40 55.50 -58.37
C TYR A 7 -26.17 54.20 -57.59
N PRO A 8 -25.89 53.07 -58.26
CA PRO A 8 -25.90 51.73 -57.66
C PRO A 8 -24.56 51.40 -57.00
N ALA A 9 -24.58 50.67 -55.88
CA ALA A 9 -23.38 50.10 -55.28
C ALA A 9 -23.50 48.58 -55.15
N ASN A 10 -23.02 47.93 -56.20
CA ASN A 10 -22.39 46.60 -56.28
C ASN A 10 -22.40 45.74 -54.99
N ASP A 11 -23.26 44.72 -54.98
CA ASP A 11 -23.05 43.49 -54.22
C ASP A 11 -21.93 42.69 -54.89
N ALA A 12 -20.70 42.89 -54.41
CA ALA A 12 -19.62 41.92 -54.60
C ALA A 12 -19.22 41.41 -53.22
N ALA A 13 -20.01 40.45 -52.74
CA ALA A 13 -19.57 39.50 -51.73
C ALA A 13 -18.39 38.71 -52.31
N GLN A 14 -17.17 39.19 -52.07
CA GLN A 14 -15.99 38.35 -52.08
C GLN A 14 -15.65 37.98 -50.65
N ASP A 15 -15.97 36.73 -50.34
CA ASP A 15 -15.59 35.95 -49.18
C ASP A 15 -14.05 35.96 -49.00
N VAL A 16 -13.53 36.96 -48.30
CA VAL A 16 -12.17 36.96 -47.80
C VAL A 16 -12.24 36.44 -46.37
N LYS A 17 -11.90 35.15 -46.20
CA LYS A 17 -11.66 34.50 -44.92
C LYS A 17 -11.07 35.49 -43.90
N ASP A 18 -11.84 35.70 -42.84
CA ASP A 18 -11.55 36.60 -41.72
C ASP A 18 -10.18 36.31 -41.08
N SER A 19 -9.14 36.93 -41.62
CA SER A 19 -7.81 37.03 -41.03
C SER A 19 -7.78 38.15 -40.00
N SER A 20 -8.75 38.12 -39.09
CA SER A 20 -8.86 39.05 -37.97
C SER A 20 -7.51 39.20 -37.27
N ARG A 21 -7.09 40.45 -37.04
CA ARG A 21 -5.91 40.79 -36.23
C ARG A 21 -5.90 40.06 -34.89
N ARG A 22 -7.08 39.72 -34.35
CA ARG A 22 -7.22 38.95 -33.12
C ARG A 22 -6.77 37.49 -33.28
N ASN A 23 -7.01 36.86 -34.43
CA ASN A 23 -6.51 35.52 -34.73
C ASN A 23 -5.01 35.53 -34.99
N PHE A 24 -4.53 36.53 -35.73
CA PHE A 24 -3.09 36.73 -35.92
C PHE A 24 -2.39 36.91 -34.56
N ILE A 25 -2.83 37.86 -33.73
CA ILE A 25 -2.25 38.09 -32.40
C ILE A 25 -2.31 36.82 -31.55
N LYS A 26 -3.44 36.09 -31.50
CA LYS A 26 -3.52 34.82 -30.75
C LYS A 26 -2.50 33.78 -31.23
N GLN A 27 -2.35 33.62 -32.54
CA GLN A 27 -1.40 32.66 -33.12
C GLN A 27 0.05 33.11 -32.94
N SER A 28 0.34 34.40 -33.14
CA SER A 28 1.67 34.98 -32.95
C SER A 28 2.10 34.90 -31.49
N THR A 29 1.23 35.25 -30.53
CA THR A 29 1.55 35.19 -29.10
C THR A 29 1.82 33.78 -28.63
N LEU A 30 1.08 32.78 -29.13
CA LEU A 30 1.32 31.37 -28.81
C LEU A 30 2.68 30.90 -29.36
N LEU A 31 2.99 31.23 -30.61
CA LEU A 31 4.28 30.89 -31.25
C LEU A 31 5.46 31.57 -30.57
N THR A 32 5.33 32.85 -30.20
CA THR A 32 6.38 33.59 -29.49
C THR A 32 6.58 33.08 -28.07
N ALA A 33 5.51 32.72 -27.36
CA ALA A 33 5.61 32.13 -26.02
C ALA A 33 6.37 30.80 -26.04
N VAL A 34 6.12 29.95 -27.05
CA VAL A 34 6.84 28.68 -27.24
C VAL A 34 8.30 28.89 -27.67
N ALA A 35 8.56 29.87 -28.55
CA ALA A 35 9.91 30.18 -29.01
C ALA A 35 10.79 30.82 -27.92
N LEU A 36 10.18 31.53 -26.97
CA LEU A 36 10.88 32.19 -25.86
C LEU A 36 10.87 31.36 -24.57
N THR A 37 10.16 30.23 -24.52
CA THR A 37 10.26 29.32 -23.37
C THR A 37 11.72 28.85 -23.25
N PRO A 38 12.39 29.12 -22.13
CA PRO A 38 13.71 28.58 -21.89
C PRO A 38 13.66 27.06 -22.01
N GLY A 39 14.70 26.45 -22.57
CA GLY A 39 14.77 24.98 -22.71
C GLY A 39 14.56 24.24 -21.38
N THR A 40 14.87 24.89 -20.25
CA THR A 40 14.61 24.38 -18.89
C THR A 40 13.12 24.28 -18.54
N ALA A 41 12.26 25.17 -19.04
CA ALA A 41 10.82 25.11 -18.81
C ALA A 41 10.14 24.06 -19.69
N ILE A 42 10.61 23.89 -20.94
CA ILE A 42 10.20 22.78 -21.82
C ILE A 42 10.61 21.44 -21.20
N LYS A 43 11.82 21.38 -20.65
CA LYS A 43 12.32 20.19 -19.95
C LYS A 43 11.51 19.90 -18.68
N ALA A 44 11.22 20.90 -17.86
CA ALA A 44 10.37 20.75 -16.68
C ALA A 44 8.93 20.27 -17.01
N ALA A 45 8.35 20.74 -18.13
CA ALA A 45 7.05 20.25 -18.58
C ALA A 45 7.11 18.81 -19.12
N ALA A 46 8.21 18.43 -19.80
CA ALA A 46 8.46 17.04 -20.20
C ALA A 46 8.73 16.13 -18.99
N ASP A 47 9.45 16.61 -17.98
CA ASP A 47 9.75 15.87 -16.75
C ASP A 47 8.46 15.51 -15.99
N HIS A 48 7.46 16.40 -15.97
CA HIS A 48 6.13 16.10 -15.38
C HIS A 48 5.29 15.12 -16.21
N ILE A 49 5.47 15.09 -17.53
CA ILE A 49 4.82 14.10 -18.41
C ILE A 49 5.50 12.73 -18.23
N ASP A 50 6.82 12.70 -18.11
CA ASP A 50 7.59 11.48 -17.79
C ASP A 50 7.20 10.91 -16.42
N GLU A 51 6.96 11.75 -15.41
CA GLU A 51 6.52 11.32 -14.08
C GLU A 51 5.11 10.70 -14.10
N GLN A 52 4.17 11.28 -14.87
CA GLN A 52 2.82 10.72 -15.03
C GLN A 52 2.79 9.46 -15.89
N ILE A 53 3.62 9.38 -16.93
CA ILE A 53 3.75 8.19 -17.77
C ILE A 53 4.45 7.05 -17.01
N ALA A 54 5.51 7.35 -16.25
CA ALA A 54 6.17 6.40 -15.36
C ALA A 54 5.17 5.83 -14.33
N ALA A 55 4.36 6.68 -13.70
CA ALA A 55 3.34 6.23 -12.73
C ALA A 55 2.30 5.24 -13.31
N VAL A 56 2.03 5.29 -14.63
CA VAL A 56 1.10 4.37 -15.31
C VAL A 56 1.81 3.10 -15.83
N PHE A 57 3.07 3.20 -16.25
CA PHE A 57 3.88 2.06 -16.71
C PHE A 57 4.58 1.28 -15.58
N GLU A 58 4.51 1.76 -14.34
CA GLU A 58 5.24 1.16 -13.22
C GLU A 58 4.55 -0.05 -12.58
N LYS A 59 3.24 -0.29 -12.77
CA LYS A 59 2.56 -1.35 -12.01
C LYS A 59 2.64 -2.72 -12.68
N MET A 60 3.01 -3.72 -11.91
CA MET A 60 3.12 -5.12 -12.33
C MET A 60 1.92 -5.95 -11.87
N PRO A 61 1.45 -6.92 -12.67
CA PRO A 61 0.44 -7.87 -12.22
C PRO A 61 1.01 -8.76 -11.11
N LEU A 62 0.24 -8.93 -10.03
CA LEU A 62 0.58 -9.79 -8.90
C LEU A 62 -0.62 -10.68 -8.57
N LYS A 63 -0.40 -11.99 -8.52
CA LYS A 63 -1.40 -12.94 -8.05
C LYS A 63 -0.89 -13.64 -6.79
N MET A 64 -1.65 -13.60 -5.71
CA MET A 64 -1.31 -14.29 -4.46
C MET A 64 -2.56 -14.77 -3.74
N GLN A 65 -2.43 -15.67 -2.77
CA GLN A 65 -3.53 -16.07 -1.90
C GLN A 65 -3.38 -15.41 -0.53
N VAL A 66 -4.35 -14.61 -0.11
CA VAL A 66 -4.35 -13.94 1.20
C VAL A 66 -5.52 -14.46 2.01
N ASN A 67 -5.26 -15.05 3.18
CA ASN A 67 -6.27 -15.63 4.07
C ASN A 67 -7.23 -16.58 3.32
N GLY A 68 -6.67 -17.46 2.49
CA GLY A 68 -7.39 -18.43 1.66
C GLY A 68 -8.04 -17.86 0.38
N LYS A 69 -8.13 -16.53 0.22
CA LYS A 69 -8.74 -15.87 -0.94
C LYS A 69 -7.70 -15.50 -1.99
N THR A 70 -7.94 -15.84 -3.26
CA THR A 70 -7.08 -15.40 -4.36
C THR A 70 -7.26 -13.91 -4.61
N GLN A 71 -6.15 -13.18 -4.64
CA GLN A 71 -6.05 -11.78 -4.97
C GLN A 71 -5.34 -11.63 -6.32
N ASN A 72 -5.91 -10.83 -7.22
CA ASN A 72 -5.27 -10.41 -8.47
C ASN A 72 -5.13 -8.89 -8.42
N LEU A 73 -3.90 -8.41 -8.36
CA LEU A 73 -3.56 -7.01 -8.09
C LEU A 73 -2.66 -6.45 -9.17
N SER A 74 -2.58 -5.12 -9.21
CA SER A 74 -1.60 -4.37 -9.99
C SER A 74 -0.82 -3.47 -9.03
N VAL A 75 0.46 -3.76 -8.83
CA VAL A 75 1.26 -3.19 -7.73
C VAL A 75 2.53 -2.51 -8.25
N GLU A 76 2.98 -1.45 -7.59
CA GLU A 76 4.30 -0.88 -7.85
C GLU A 76 5.40 -1.87 -7.40
N PRO A 77 6.52 -2.02 -8.14
CA PRO A 77 7.61 -2.93 -7.81
C PRO A 77 8.22 -2.68 -6.42
N ARG A 78 8.22 -1.41 -6.00
CA ARG A 78 8.72 -0.98 -4.69
C ARG A 78 7.75 -1.20 -3.55
N ALA A 79 6.48 -1.51 -3.83
CA ALA A 79 5.47 -1.66 -2.79
C ALA A 79 5.80 -2.86 -1.91
N THR A 80 5.86 -2.63 -0.60
CA THR A 80 6.08 -3.68 0.38
C THR A 80 4.83 -4.55 0.49
N LEU A 81 4.99 -5.81 0.92
CA LEU A 81 3.86 -6.68 1.25
C LEU A 81 3.00 -6.02 2.34
N LEU A 82 3.63 -5.34 3.31
CA LEU A 82 2.93 -4.59 4.34
C LEU A 82 1.95 -3.56 3.76
N ASP A 83 2.42 -2.73 2.84
CA ASP A 83 1.61 -1.66 2.27
C ASP A 83 0.55 -2.20 1.30
N ILE A 84 0.83 -3.27 0.57
CA ILE A 84 -0.19 -3.92 -0.26
C ILE A 84 -1.31 -4.47 0.61
N LEU A 85 -0.99 -5.17 1.71
CA LEU A 85 -2.00 -5.71 2.62
C LEU A 85 -2.87 -4.60 3.22
N ARG A 86 -2.25 -3.51 3.67
CA ARG A 86 -2.96 -2.45 4.39
C ARG A 86 -3.71 -1.48 3.48
N GLU A 87 -3.06 -1.01 2.42
CA GLU A 87 -3.51 0.16 1.66
C GLU A 87 -4.19 -0.20 0.34
N GLN A 88 -3.99 -1.43 -0.18
CA GLN A 88 -4.70 -1.91 -1.38
C GLN A 88 -5.75 -2.98 -1.08
N LEU A 89 -5.53 -3.81 -0.05
CA LEU A 89 -6.45 -4.88 0.35
C LEU A 89 -7.29 -4.53 1.58
N ASP A 90 -7.08 -3.36 2.20
CA ASP A 90 -7.74 -2.91 3.43
C ASP A 90 -7.63 -3.89 4.61
N LEU A 91 -6.65 -4.80 4.59
CA LEU A 91 -6.31 -5.70 5.69
C LEU A 91 -5.37 -4.98 6.66
N THR A 92 -5.95 -4.04 7.40
CA THR A 92 -5.22 -3.10 8.25
C THR A 92 -4.74 -3.70 9.58
N GLY A 93 -5.01 -4.98 9.84
CA GLY A 93 -4.59 -5.69 11.05
C GLY A 93 -3.06 -5.76 11.17
N THR A 94 -2.34 -6.04 10.10
CA THR A 94 -0.87 -5.95 10.07
C THR A 94 -0.43 -4.50 10.24
N LYS A 95 0.51 -4.21 11.16
CA LYS A 95 0.86 -2.83 11.54
C LYS A 95 2.23 -2.39 11.06
N LYS A 96 2.31 -1.11 10.67
CA LYS A 96 3.57 -0.42 10.38
C LYS A 96 4.06 0.28 11.66
N GLY A 97 5.03 -0.30 12.34
CA GLY A 97 5.63 0.29 13.55
C GLY A 97 6.92 1.07 13.30
N CYS A 98 7.80 0.54 12.43
CA CYS A 98 9.10 1.14 12.12
C CYS A 98 9.43 1.17 10.63
N ASP A 99 8.84 0.29 9.81
CA ASP A 99 9.16 0.11 8.38
C ASP A 99 10.61 -0.29 8.06
N HIS A 100 11.38 -0.73 9.07
CA HIS A 100 12.80 -1.06 8.96
C HIS A 100 13.17 -2.41 9.60
N GLY A 101 12.18 -3.30 9.82
CA GLY A 101 12.39 -4.63 10.40
C GLY A 101 12.80 -4.66 11.88
N GLN A 102 12.69 -3.54 12.59
CA GLN A 102 13.20 -3.39 13.96
C GLN A 102 12.20 -3.83 15.05
N CYS A 103 10.89 -3.90 14.74
CA CYS A 103 9.85 -4.01 15.79
C CYS A 103 8.95 -5.25 15.71
N GLY A 104 8.91 -5.98 14.60
CA GLY A 104 8.02 -7.14 14.41
C GLY A 104 6.51 -6.84 14.38
N ALA A 105 6.06 -5.58 14.47
CA ALA A 105 4.62 -5.27 14.41
C ALA A 105 3.95 -5.66 13.06
N CYS A 106 4.78 -5.82 12.03
CA CYS A 106 4.38 -6.18 10.67
C CYS A 106 4.47 -7.69 10.37
N THR A 107 4.63 -8.54 11.38
CA THR A 107 4.77 -9.99 11.17
C THR A 107 3.52 -10.59 10.53
N VAL A 108 3.73 -11.33 9.45
CA VAL A 108 2.72 -12.17 8.77
C VAL A 108 3.33 -13.54 8.48
N HIS A 109 2.54 -14.53 8.08
CA HIS A 109 3.07 -15.80 7.59
C HIS A 109 3.02 -15.87 6.07
N VAL A 110 4.13 -16.24 5.44
CA VAL A 110 4.21 -16.56 4.01
C VAL A 110 4.57 -18.03 3.87
N ASP A 111 3.71 -18.80 3.21
CA ASP A 111 3.82 -20.26 3.09
C ASP A 111 4.08 -20.97 4.44
N GLY A 112 3.51 -20.46 5.52
CA GLY A 112 3.70 -21.00 6.87
C GLY A 112 4.99 -20.56 7.57
N HIS A 113 5.75 -19.60 7.05
CA HIS A 113 6.91 -19.02 7.74
C HIS A 113 6.65 -17.58 8.14
N ARG A 114 6.98 -17.20 9.38
CA ARG A 114 6.86 -15.80 9.83
C ARG A 114 7.92 -14.91 9.18
N ILE A 115 7.52 -13.75 8.68
CA ILE A 115 8.43 -12.75 8.11
C ILE A 115 8.01 -11.33 8.49
N ASN A 116 8.94 -10.38 8.40
CA ASN A 116 8.64 -8.95 8.46
C ASN A 116 8.15 -8.46 7.09
N SER A 117 6.85 -8.20 6.96
CA SER A 117 6.26 -7.78 5.68
C SER A 117 6.75 -6.40 5.17
N CYS A 118 7.26 -5.53 6.04
CA CYS A 118 7.86 -4.25 5.64
C CYS A 118 9.17 -4.41 4.85
N LEU A 119 9.90 -5.50 5.03
CA LEU A 119 11.17 -5.77 4.33
C LEU A 119 10.99 -6.74 3.15
N THR A 120 9.76 -6.96 2.70
CA THR A 120 9.45 -7.89 1.62
C THR A 120 8.68 -7.15 0.54
N LEU A 121 9.15 -7.21 -0.71
CA LEU A 121 8.44 -6.60 -1.83
C LEU A 121 7.26 -7.48 -2.24
N GLY A 122 6.11 -6.86 -2.52
CA GLY A 122 4.90 -7.59 -2.92
C GLY A 122 5.08 -8.39 -4.19
N VAL A 123 5.86 -7.88 -5.15
CA VAL A 123 6.14 -8.57 -6.42
C VAL A 123 6.83 -9.93 -6.22
N MET A 124 7.54 -10.12 -5.11
CA MET A 124 8.17 -11.41 -4.77
C MET A 124 7.15 -12.45 -4.28
N MET A 125 5.93 -12.02 -3.94
CA MET A 125 4.87 -12.87 -3.36
C MET A 125 3.98 -13.54 -4.40
N ASN A 126 4.34 -13.45 -5.69
CA ASN A 126 3.54 -14.06 -6.75
C ASN A 126 3.42 -15.58 -6.55
N GLY A 127 2.18 -16.09 -6.55
CA GLY A 127 1.82 -17.49 -6.31
C GLY A 127 1.89 -17.93 -4.85
N ARG A 128 2.30 -17.08 -3.92
CA ARG A 128 2.50 -17.43 -2.50
C ARG A 128 1.20 -17.37 -1.70
N LYS A 129 1.19 -18.04 -0.54
CA LYS A 129 0.10 -17.99 0.45
C LYS A 129 0.50 -17.09 1.62
N ILE A 130 -0.30 -16.08 1.87
CA ILE A 130 -0.12 -15.11 2.94
C ILE A 130 -1.24 -15.30 3.96
N THR A 131 -0.87 -15.42 5.22
CA THR A 131 -1.81 -15.40 6.36
C THR A 131 -1.49 -14.18 7.22
N THR A 132 -2.50 -13.35 7.46
CA THR A 132 -2.44 -12.20 8.37
C THR A 132 -3.20 -12.49 9.65
N ILE A 133 -3.22 -11.54 10.60
CA ILE A 133 -3.95 -11.69 11.87
C ILE A 133 -5.45 -11.95 11.66
N GLU A 134 -6.05 -11.35 10.64
CA GLU A 134 -7.45 -11.52 10.25
C GLU A 134 -7.74 -12.94 9.75
N GLY A 135 -6.71 -13.65 9.27
CA GLY A 135 -6.83 -15.01 8.76
C GLY A 135 -6.78 -16.10 9.83
N LEU A 136 -6.48 -15.78 11.09
CA LEU A 136 -6.40 -16.78 12.16
C LEU A 136 -7.76 -17.20 12.70
N ALA A 137 -8.73 -16.29 12.73
CA ALA A 137 -10.07 -16.59 13.23
C ALA A 137 -10.91 -17.33 12.18
N ASN A 138 -11.78 -18.23 12.63
CA ASN A 138 -12.76 -18.89 11.77
C ASN A 138 -14.15 -18.25 12.00
N GLY A 139 -14.45 -17.22 11.21
CA GLY A 139 -15.67 -16.43 11.39
C GLY A 139 -15.66 -15.72 12.75
N ASN A 140 -16.60 -16.06 13.63
CA ASN A 140 -16.69 -15.49 14.97
C ASN A 140 -15.91 -16.29 16.03
N GLN A 141 -15.31 -17.42 15.65
CA GLN A 141 -14.49 -18.21 16.55
C GLN A 141 -13.05 -17.69 16.53
N LEU A 142 -12.59 -17.22 17.67
CA LEU A 142 -11.22 -16.78 17.84
C LEU A 142 -10.25 -17.96 17.76
N HIS A 143 -9.05 -17.68 17.27
CA HIS A 143 -7.94 -18.61 17.35
C HIS A 143 -7.54 -18.80 18.83
N PRO A 144 -7.11 -20.00 19.27
CA PRO A 144 -6.67 -20.22 20.65
C PRO A 144 -5.65 -19.20 21.18
N MET A 145 -4.72 -18.79 20.31
CA MET A 145 -3.76 -17.73 20.64
C MET A 145 -4.40 -16.36 20.87
N GLN A 146 -5.45 -16.02 20.11
CA GLN A 146 -6.19 -14.76 20.34
C GLN A 146 -6.95 -14.82 21.67
N GLU A 147 -7.58 -15.95 22.00
CA GLU A 147 -8.28 -16.14 23.27
C GLU A 147 -7.34 -16.07 24.46
N ALA A 148 -6.17 -16.72 24.37
CA ALA A 148 -5.16 -16.67 25.42
C ALA A 148 -4.61 -15.25 25.64
N PHE A 149 -4.38 -14.48 24.57
CA PHE A 149 -3.99 -13.07 24.71
C PHE A 149 -5.05 -12.22 25.41
N ILE A 150 -6.33 -12.50 25.22
CA ILE A 150 -7.42 -11.83 25.97
C ILE A 150 -7.39 -12.27 27.43
N LYS A 151 -7.34 -13.59 27.69
CA LYS A 151 -7.39 -14.16 29.04
C LYS A 151 -6.26 -13.67 29.94
N HIS A 152 -5.06 -13.54 29.39
CA HIS A 152 -3.86 -13.14 30.13
C HIS A 152 -3.59 -11.64 30.10
N ASP A 153 -4.45 -10.83 29.47
CA ASP A 153 -4.19 -9.40 29.24
C ASP A 153 -2.83 -9.20 28.54
N GLY A 154 -2.60 -10.00 27.48
CA GLY A 154 -1.38 -10.05 26.67
C GLY A 154 -1.20 -8.84 25.74
N PHE A 155 -1.92 -7.75 25.97
CA PHE A 155 -1.84 -6.51 25.21
C PHE A 155 -2.40 -5.33 26.01
N GLN A 156 -2.12 -4.11 25.55
CA GLN A 156 -2.75 -2.89 26.08
C GLN A 156 -3.22 -2.00 24.93
N CYS A 157 -2.32 -1.19 24.34
CA CYS A 157 -2.69 -0.32 23.21
C CYS A 157 -3.12 -1.07 21.94
N GLY A 158 -2.86 -2.38 21.89
CA GLY A 158 -3.25 -3.25 20.77
C GLY A 158 -2.33 -3.17 19.54
N TYR A 159 -1.41 -2.21 19.45
CA TYR A 159 -0.68 -1.95 18.21
C TYR A 159 0.31 -3.06 17.83
N CYS A 160 1.07 -3.60 18.78
CA CYS A 160 1.99 -4.72 18.51
C CYS A 160 1.27 -6.07 18.44
N THR A 161 0.03 -6.16 18.94
CA THR A 161 -0.68 -7.41 19.19
C THR A 161 -0.81 -8.32 17.95
N PRO A 162 -1.13 -7.79 16.75
CA PRO A 162 -1.13 -8.60 15.53
C PRO A 162 0.19 -9.31 15.28
N GLY A 163 1.31 -8.57 15.32
CA GLY A 163 2.64 -9.14 15.14
C GLY A 163 3.01 -10.14 16.24
N GLN A 164 2.66 -9.83 17.49
CA GLN A 164 2.87 -10.74 18.63
C GLN A 164 2.14 -12.06 18.45
N ILE A 165 0.85 -12.04 18.10
CA ILE A 165 0.04 -13.26 17.92
C ILE A 165 0.57 -14.07 16.73
N MET A 166 0.88 -13.43 15.60
CA MET A 166 1.44 -14.12 14.44
C MET A 166 2.79 -14.78 14.77
N SER A 167 3.67 -14.08 15.49
CA SER A 167 4.94 -14.65 15.94
C SER A 167 4.78 -15.75 16.98
N ALA A 168 3.80 -15.64 17.88
CA ALA A 168 3.49 -16.62 18.92
C ALA A 168 3.03 -17.96 18.32
N VAL A 169 2.16 -17.92 17.31
CA VAL A 169 1.74 -19.11 16.56
C VAL A 169 2.95 -19.81 15.92
N ALA A 170 3.81 -19.04 15.25
CA ALA A 170 5.03 -19.58 14.65
C ALA A 170 6.00 -20.13 15.71
N CYS A 171 6.16 -19.45 16.85
CA CYS A 171 6.99 -19.89 17.97
C CYS A 171 6.63 -21.30 18.44
N ILE A 172 5.34 -21.61 18.60
CA ILE A 172 4.88 -22.95 18.97
C ILE A 172 5.08 -23.93 17.82
N ARG A 173 4.67 -23.58 16.59
CA ARG A 173 4.77 -24.46 15.40
C ARG A 173 6.21 -24.85 15.08
N GLU A 174 7.14 -23.92 15.29
CA GLU A 174 8.58 -24.08 15.06
C GLU A 174 9.29 -24.79 16.22
N GLY A 175 8.56 -25.12 17.30
CA GLY A 175 9.08 -25.91 18.42
C GLY A 175 9.88 -25.13 19.45
N HIS A 176 9.69 -23.80 19.51
CA HIS A 176 10.47 -22.88 20.36
C HIS A 176 9.69 -22.35 21.57
N ALA A 177 8.77 -23.15 22.09
CA ALA A 177 7.91 -22.80 23.21
C ALA A 177 8.02 -23.80 24.38
N ASN A 178 9.18 -24.44 24.57
CA ASN A 178 9.34 -25.48 25.61
C ASN A 178 9.69 -24.91 26.98
N SER A 179 10.00 -23.62 27.07
CA SER A 179 10.20 -22.90 28.32
C SER A 179 9.94 -21.41 28.16
N GLU A 180 9.64 -20.72 29.26
CA GLU A 180 9.51 -19.27 29.31
C GLU A 180 10.76 -18.54 28.77
N HIS A 181 11.97 -19.04 29.05
CA HIS A 181 13.20 -18.46 28.52
C HIS A 181 13.27 -18.59 27.00
N GLU A 182 12.93 -19.76 26.46
CA GLU A 182 12.92 -19.99 25.02
C GLU A 182 11.87 -19.10 24.31
N ILE A 183 10.67 -19.00 24.89
CA ILE A 183 9.61 -18.12 24.36
C ILE A 183 10.11 -16.67 24.31
N ARG A 184 10.73 -16.18 25.39
CA ARG A 184 11.27 -14.80 25.45
C ARG A 184 12.29 -14.55 24.36
N GLU A 185 13.25 -15.46 24.20
CA GLU A 185 14.29 -15.33 23.18
C GLU A 185 13.68 -15.36 21.77
N TYR A 186 12.79 -16.32 21.51
CA TYR A 186 12.22 -16.53 20.18
C TYR A 186 11.17 -15.48 19.77
N MET A 187 10.63 -14.74 20.75
CA MET A 187 9.72 -13.62 20.58
C MET A 187 10.42 -12.25 20.65
N SER A 188 11.75 -12.21 20.89
CA SER A 188 12.51 -10.97 21.08
C SER A 188 12.45 -10.01 19.89
N GLY A 189 12.17 -10.51 18.68
CA GLY A 189 11.95 -9.72 17.47
C GLY A 189 10.64 -8.92 17.43
N ASN A 190 9.73 -9.13 18.41
CA ASN A 190 8.44 -8.44 18.50
C ASN A 190 8.43 -7.50 19.71
N ILE A 191 8.55 -6.20 19.45
CA ILE A 191 8.65 -5.18 20.50
C ILE A 191 7.26 -4.74 20.97
N CYS A 192 7.06 -4.72 22.29
CA CYS A 192 5.89 -4.19 22.98
C CYS A 192 6.30 -3.01 23.89
N ARG A 193 5.95 -1.78 23.50
CA ARG A 193 6.29 -0.60 24.32
C ARG A 193 5.44 -0.46 25.59
N CYS A 194 4.22 -1.01 25.59
CA CYS A 194 3.38 -1.10 26.78
C CYS A 194 3.96 -2.05 27.85
N GLY A 195 4.92 -2.91 27.49
CA GLY A 195 5.58 -3.81 28.44
C GLY A 195 4.75 -5.03 28.83
N ALA A 196 3.81 -5.48 27.99
CA ALA A 196 2.95 -6.65 28.27
C ALA A 196 3.67 -8.02 28.17
N TYR A 197 5.01 -8.05 28.11
CA TYR A 197 5.78 -9.27 27.82
C TYR A 197 5.50 -10.45 28.76
N PRO A 198 5.43 -10.28 30.10
CA PRO A 198 5.12 -11.41 30.98
C PRO A 198 3.76 -12.07 30.64
N ASN A 199 2.76 -11.25 30.35
CA ASN A 199 1.42 -11.71 29.98
C ASN A 199 1.40 -12.39 28.60
N ILE A 200 2.17 -11.87 27.64
CA ILE A 200 2.37 -12.50 26.32
C ILE A 200 2.98 -13.89 26.48
N VAL A 201 4.03 -14.03 27.30
CA VAL A 201 4.66 -15.32 27.59
C VAL A 201 3.64 -16.30 28.21
N ASN A 202 2.87 -15.85 29.20
CA ASN A 202 1.84 -16.68 29.85
C ASN A 202 0.79 -17.17 28.85
N ALA A 203 0.34 -16.31 27.94
CA ALA A 203 -0.61 -16.67 26.88
C ALA A 203 -0.03 -17.76 25.95
N ILE A 204 1.24 -17.62 25.55
CA ILE A 204 1.90 -18.60 24.68
C ILE A 204 2.05 -19.95 25.39
N GLN A 205 2.46 -19.93 26.66
CA GLN A 205 2.64 -21.14 27.46
C GLN A 205 1.31 -21.88 27.66
N GLU A 206 0.21 -21.17 27.95
CA GLU A 206 -1.12 -21.80 28.07
C GLU A 206 -1.51 -22.53 26.78
N VAL A 207 -1.34 -21.89 25.63
CA VAL A 207 -1.71 -22.51 24.35
C VAL A 207 -0.84 -23.75 24.06
N LYS A 208 0.46 -23.66 24.36
CA LYS A 208 1.39 -24.78 24.21
C LYS A 208 1.00 -25.96 25.11
N ASP A 209 0.73 -25.70 26.38
CA ASP A 209 0.43 -26.73 27.38
C ASP A 209 -0.95 -27.36 27.16
N GLY A 210 -1.90 -26.58 26.62
CA GLY A 210 -3.22 -27.07 26.22
C GLY A 210 -3.20 -28.02 25.01
N GLY A 211 -2.07 -28.18 24.32
CA GLY A 211 -1.92 -29.07 23.16
C GLY A 211 -2.80 -28.67 21.97
N MET A 212 -3.27 -27.42 21.93
CA MET A 212 -4.15 -26.93 20.87
C MET A 212 -3.38 -26.79 19.57
N ALA A 213 -4.00 -27.17 18.46
CA ALA A 213 -3.43 -26.94 17.15
C ALA A 213 -3.31 -25.43 16.90
N VAL A 214 -2.13 -24.99 16.46
CA VAL A 214 -1.78 -23.61 16.13
C VAL A 214 -1.14 -23.52 14.75
#